data_AF-U2FWV7-F1
#
_entry.id   AF-U2FWV7-F1
#
_cell.length_a   1.000
_cell.length_b   1.000
_cell.length_c   1.000
_cell.angle_alpha   90.00
_cell.angle_beta   90.00
_cell.angle_gamma   90.00
#
_symmetry.space_group_name_H-M   'P 1'
#
loop_
_entity.id
_entity.type
_entity.pdbx_description
1 polymer ?
#
loop_
_entity_poly.entity_id
_entity_poly.type
_entity_poly.pdbx_seq_one_letter_code
_entity_poly.pdbx_strand_id
1 'polypeptide(L)' 'MQDEYRFNAFGRLLAVVRKDGRWAVFDLGTEGKRRAANLHIPSALAADELAQYLGDLLHENATPRYNEVVPVPLRGA' A
#
# COMPACT_ATOMS: atom_id res chain seq x y z
N MET A 1 -13.86 12.88 3.45
CA MET A 1 -12.39 12.89 3.53
C MET A 1 -11.95 11.49 3.14
N GLN A 2 -11.07 11.36 2.15
CA GLN A 2 -10.54 10.05 1.75
C GLN A 2 -9.25 9.83 2.55
N ASP A 3 -9.19 8.77 3.34
CA ASP A 3 -7.96 8.39 4.04
C ASP A 3 -7.05 7.66 3.05
N GLU A 4 -5.95 8.31 2.67
CA GLU A 4 -4.88 7.71 1.86
C GLU A 4 -3.70 7.35 2.76
N TYR A 5 -3.26 6.10 2.68
CA TYR A 5 -2.06 5.60 3.35
C TYR A 5 -1.07 5.17 2.28
N ARG A 6 0.20 5.55 2.43
CA ARG A 6 1.27 5.11 1.51
C ARG A 6 2.18 4.13 2.18
N PHE A 7 2.66 3.17 1.40
CA PHE A 7 3.54 2.12 1.85
C PHE A 7 4.65 1.89 0.83
N ASN A 8 5.85 1.62 1.30
CA ASN A 8 6.90 1.02 0.48
C ASN A 8 6.81 -0.49 0.69
N ALA A 9 6.27 -1.20 -0.29
CA ALA A 9 6.18 -2.64 -0.30
C ALA A 9 7.32 -3.23 -1.12
N PHE A 10 8.38 -3.69 -0.44
CA PHE A 10 9.53 -4.35 -1.04
C PHE A 10 10.25 -3.53 -2.14
N GLY A 11 10.28 -2.20 -2.00
CA GLY A 11 10.84 -1.28 -2.99
C GLY A 11 9.81 -0.67 -3.94
N ARG A 12 8.54 -1.07 -3.85
CA ARG A 12 7.42 -0.56 -4.66
C ARG A 12 6.54 0.38 -3.85
N LEU A 13 6.30 1.59 -4.34
CA LEU A 13 5.45 2.55 -3.63
C LEU A 13 3.97 2.27 -3.93
N LEU A 14 3.19 1.95 -2.90
CA LEU A 14 1.75 1.71 -2.98
C LEU A 14 0.99 2.81 -2.22
N ALA A 15 -0.21 3.12 -2.71
CA ALA A 15 -1.20 3.95 -2.03
C ALA A 15 -2.47 3.13 -1.79
N VAL A 16 -2.88 3.03 -0.53
CA VAL A 16 -4.12 2.40 -0.11
C VAL A 16 -5.10 3.49 0.28
N VAL A 17 -6.24 3.55 -0.38
CA VAL A 17 -7.28 4.57 -0.13
C VAL A 17 -8.53 3.91 0.42
N ARG A 18 -9.09 4.49 1.48
CA ARG A 18 -10.42 4.13 1.96
C ARG A 18 -11.48 4.84 1.12
N LYS A 19 -12.30 4.07 0.40
CA LYS A 19 -13.41 4.58 -0.40
C LYS A 19 -14.66 3.74 -0.15
N ASP A 20 -15.75 4.38 0.25
CA ASP A 20 -17.07 3.76 0.47
C ASP A 20 -17.00 2.52 1.38
N GLY A 21 -16.18 2.62 2.44
CA GLY A 21 -15.97 1.52 3.39
C GLY A 21 -15.07 0.39 2.89
N ARG A 22 -14.51 0.48 1.68
CA ARG A 22 -13.59 -0.51 1.09
C ARG A 22 -12.20 0.07 0.89
N TRP A 23 -11.22 -0.80 0.80
CA TRP A 23 -9.85 -0.44 0.49
C TRP A 23 -9.59 -0.58 -1.01
N ALA A 24 -9.01 0.45 -1.61
CA ALA A 24 -8.53 0.43 -2.98
C ALA A 24 -7.01 0.62 -2.99
N VAL A 25 -6.29 -0.31 -3.61
CA VAL A 25 -4.83 -0.27 -3.67
C VAL A 25 -4.38 0.19 -5.04
N PHE A 26 -3.43 1.13 -5.03
CA PHE A 26 -2.84 1.71 -6.21
C PHE A 26 -1.34 1.61 -6.14
N ASP A 27 -0.73 1.26 -7.26
CA ASP A 27 0.69 1.38 -7.50
C ASP A 27 1.05 2.80 -7.93
N LEU A 28 1.98 3.41 -7.22
CA LEU A 28 2.57 4.71 -7.50
C LEU A 28 3.92 4.49 -8.19
N GLY A 29 3.88 4.12 -9.47
CA GLY A 29 5.09 3.88 -10.25
C GLY A 29 6.00 5.12 -10.35
N THR A 30 7.21 4.93 -10.88
CA THR A 30 8.28 5.95 -10.94
C THR A 30 7.96 7.19 -11.80
N GLU A 31 6.93 7.15 -12.64
CA GLU A 31 6.55 8.25 -13.54
C GLU A 31 5.30 9.02 -13.09
N GLY A 32 4.93 8.95 -11.81
CA GLY A 32 3.71 9.58 -11.30
C GLY A 32 2.41 8.92 -11.79
N LYS A 33 2.53 7.77 -12.47
CA LYS A 33 1.39 6.97 -12.93
C LYS A 33 0.81 6.20 -11.75
N ARG A 34 -0.44 6.50 -11.41
CA ARG A 34 -1.25 5.75 -10.44
C ARG A 34 -2.01 4.64 -11.15
N ARG A 35 -1.72 3.37 -10.84
CA ARG A 35 -2.39 2.20 -11.45
C ARG A 35 -3.10 1.38 -10.39
N ALA A 36 -4.30 0.88 -10.66
CA ALA A 36 -4.95 -0.05 -9.73
C ALA A 36 -4.11 -1.33 -9.60
N ALA A 37 -3.75 -1.71 -8.38
CA ALA A 37 -2.91 -2.88 -8.14
C ALA A 37 -3.70 -4.20 -8.14
N ASN A 38 -5.04 -4.15 -8.27
CA ASN A 38 -5.96 -5.29 -8.16
C ASN A 38 -5.72 -6.16 -6.91
N LEU A 39 -5.20 -5.57 -5.83
CA LEU A 39 -5.03 -6.24 -4.55
C LEU A 39 -6.33 -6.17 -3.76
N HIS A 40 -6.77 -7.31 -3.25
CA HIS A 40 -7.96 -7.40 -2.42
C HIS A 40 -7.57 -7.22 -0.94
N ILE A 41 -8.08 -6.16 -0.32
CA ILE A 41 -7.94 -5.93 1.12
C ILE A 41 -9.34 -5.95 1.76
N PRO A 42 -9.58 -6.77 2.80
CA PRO A 42 -10.85 -6.80 3.52
C PRO A 42 -11.22 -5.44 4.12
N SER A 43 -12.47 -5.01 3.97
CA SER A 43 -12.94 -3.74 4.54
C SER A 43 -12.88 -3.67 6.06
N ALA A 44 -12.90 -4.82 6.75
CA ALA A 44 -12.79 -4.89 8.20
C ALA A 44 -11.38 -4.58 8.72
N LEU A 45 -10.36 -4.62 7.84
CA LEU A 45 -8.97 -4.42 8.22
C LEU A 45 -8.72 -2.96 8.63
N ALA A 46 -8.03 -2.77 9.76
CA ALA A 46 -7.65 -1.46 10.26
C ALA A 46 -6.45 -0.88 9.48
N ALA A 47 -6.26 0.43 9.57
CA ALA A 47 -5.20 1.10 8.82
C ALA A 47 -3.78 0.70 9.28
N ASP A 48 -3.62 0.40 10.57
CA ASP A 48 -2.38 -0.07 11.19
C ASP A 48 -2.01 -1.51 10.76
N GLU A 49 -2.98 -2.32 10.37
CA GLU A 49 -2.78 -3.70 9.91
C GLU A 49 -2.43 -3.77 8.40
N LEU A 50 -2.61 -2.68 7.65
CA LEU A 50 -2.39 -2.64 6.20
C LEU A 50 -0.97 -3.03 5.80
N ALA A 51 0.04 -2.57 6.56
CA ALA A 51 1.44 -2.86 6.25
C ALA A 51 1.72 -4.36 6.34
N GLN A 52 1.30 -4.99 7.44
CA GLN A 52 1.46 -6.43 7.65
C GLN A 52 0.73 -7.22 6.56
N TYR A 53 -0.54 -6.89 6.30
CA TYR A 53 -1.35 -7.59 5.30
C TYR A 53 -0.76 -7.49 3.88
N LEU A 54 -0.29 -6.30 3.50
CA LEU A 54 0.41 -6.11 2.21
C LEU A 54 1.72 -6.89 2.16
N GLY A 55 2.43 -7.00 3.29
CA GLY A 55 3.67 -7.77 3.39
C GLY A 55 3.45 -9.25 3.17
N ASP A 56 2.42 -9.81 3.78
CA ASP A 56 2.05 -11.21 3.61
C ASP A 56 1.58 -11.49 2.17
N LEU A 57 0.77 -10.58 1.60
CA LEU A 57 0.24 -10.73 0.24
C LEU A 57 1.31 -10.60 -0.85
N LEU A 58 2.32 -9.77 -0.62
CA LEU A 58 3.37 -9.46 -1.60
C LEU A 58 4.71 -10.13 -1.26
N HIS A 59 4.74 -11.04 -0.28
CA HIS A 59 5.97 -11.62 0.29
C HIS A 59 6.92 -12.20 -0.77
N GLU A 60 6.39 -12.69 -1.89
CA GLU A 60 7.19 -13.20 -3.02
C GLU A 60 8.12 -12.14 -3.64
N ASN A 61 7.81 -10.85 -3.47
CA ASN A 61 8.63 -9.74 -3.93
C ASN A 61 9.66 -9.29 -2.88
N ALA A 62 9.68 -9.90 -1.69
CA ALA A 62 10.64 -9.55 -0.65
C ALA A 62 12.07 -9.82 -1.13
N THR A 63 12.94 -8.86 -0.87
CA THR A 63 14.37 -8.97 -1.18
C THR A 63 15.17 -8.82 0.11
N PRO A 64 16.44 -9.26 0.17
CA PRO A 64 17.29 -9.03 1.33
C PRO A 64 17.42 -7.55 1.72
N ARG A 65 17.25 -6.62 0.75
CA ARG A 65 17.34 -5.17 0.95
C ARG A 65 16.01 -4.53 1.37
N TYR A 66 14.89 -5.11 0.95
CA TYR A 66 13.55 -4.68 1.33
C TYR A 66 12.79 -5.95 1.72
N ASN A 67 12.83 -6.28 3.01
CA ASN A 67 12.23 -7.50 3.57
C ASN A 67 10.92 -7.24 4.30
N GLU A 68 10.47 -5.99 4.35
CA GLU A 68 9.25 -5.57 5.02
C GLU A 68 8.50 -4.48 4.22
N VAL A 69 7.22 -4.35 4.51
CA VAL A 69 6.38 -3.25 4.01
C VAL A 69 6.33 -2.16 5.08
N VAL A 70 6.81 -0.97 4.74
CA VAL A 70 6.87 0.16 5.70
C VAL A 70 5.93 1.28 5.31
N PRO A 71 5.21 1.90 6.27
CA PRO A 71 4.45 3.13 6.03
C PRO A 71 5.38 4.24 5.53
N VAL A 72 4.92 4.99 4.54
CA VAL A 72 5.62 6.15 4.00
C VAL A 72 4.75 7.38 4.26
N PRO A 73 5.30 8.45 4.87
CA PRO A 73 4.54 9.66 5.07
C PRO A 73 4.06 10.21 3.72
N LEU A 74 2.79 10.64 3.67
CA LEU A 74 2.30 11.48 2.59
C LEU A 74 3.15 12.76 2.62
N ARG A 75 4.18 12.84 1.77
CA ARG A 75 4.95 14.08 1.61
C ARG A 75 4.01 15.12 1.00
N GLY A 76 3.35 15.87 1.87
CA GLY A 76 2.66 17.11 1.55
C GLY A 76 3.60 18.27 1.89
N ALA A 77 4.12 18.93 0.87
CA ALA A 77 4.61 20.28 0.91
C ALA A 77 4.38 20.89 -0.47
#